data_AF-A0A929ZL24-F1
#
_entry.id   AF-A0A929ZL24-F1
#
_cell.length_a   1.000
_cell.length_b   1.000
_cell.length_c   1.000
_cell.angle_alpha   90.00
_cell.angle_beta   90.00
_cell.angle_gamma   90.00
#
_symmetry.space_group_name_H-M   'P 1'
#
loop_
_entity.id
_entity.type
_entity.pdbx_description
1 polymer ?
#
loop_
_entity_poly.entity_id
_entity_poly.type
_entity_poly.pdbx_seq_one_letter_code
_entity_poly.pdbx_strand_id
1 'polypeptide(L)' 'NPRMQAGLRALNRAAGFIRSELSKRMTIRRVPELSFVIDETEMNGRHIDEIIARIHREEKKESE' A
#
# COMPACT_ATOMS: atom_id res chain seq x y z
N ASN A 1 -6.28 5.13 -10.28
CA ASN A 1 -5.14 5.55 -11.13
C ASN A 1 -4.81 4.46 -12.15
N PRO A 2 -4.98 4.70 -13.47
CA PRO A 2 -4.77 3.70 -14.53
C PRO A 2 -3.35 3.12 -14.60
N ARG A 3 -2.33 3.93 -14.27
CA ARG A 3 -0.92 3.49 -14.25
C ARG A 3 -0.67 2.44 -13.17
N MET A 4 -1.24 2.64 -11.98
CA MET A 4 -1.10 1.72 -10.85
C MET A 4 -1.73 0.35 -11.18
N GLN A 5 -2.90 0.35 -11.82
CA GLN A 5 -3.54 -0.90 -12.25
C GLN A 5 -2.74 -1.62 -13.34
N ALA A 6 -2.14 -0.89 -14.29
CA ALA A 6 -1.28 -1.48 -15.30
C ALA A 6 -0.01 -2.10 -14.68
N GLY A 7 0.61 -1.41 -13.72
CA GLY A 7 1.75 -1.93 -12.96
C GLY A 7 1.39 -3.18 -12.16
N LEU A 8 0.23 -3.17 -11.49
CA LEU A 8 -0.27 -4.33 -10.75
C LEU A 8 -0.48 -5.55 -11.64
N ARG A 9 -1.07 -5.36 -12.84
CA ARG A 9 -1.22 -6.43 -13.83
C ARG A 9 0.13 -6.98 -14.29
N ALA A 10 1.12 -6.11 -14.53
CA ALA A 10 2.46 -6.53 -14.92
C ALA A 10 3.15 -7.35 -13.82
N LEU A 11 3.05 -6.93 -12.56
CA LEU A 11 3.60 -7.66 -11.41
C LEU A 11 2.94 -9.03 -11.24
N ASN A 12 1.61 -9.09 -11.33
CA ASN A 12 0.88 -10.36 -11.26
C ASN A 12 1.29 -11.31 -12.39
N ARG A 13 1.49 -10.80 -13.61
CA ARG A 13 2.01 -11.61 -14.74
C ARG A 13 3.44 -12.11 -14.48
N ALA A 14 4.27 -11.32 -13.81
CA ALA A 14 5.65 -11.66 -13.47
C ALA A 14 5.80 -12.45 -12.15
N ALA A 15 4.71 -12.75 -11.43
CA ALA A 15 4.74 -13.32 -10.09
C ALA A 15 5.57 -14.62 -10.01
N GLY A 16 5.42 -15.52 -10.99
CA GLY A 16 6.18 -16.77 -11.05
C GLY A 16 7.69 -16.55 -11.21
N PHE A 17 8.09 -15.60 -12.06
CA PHE A 17 9.50 -15.23 -12.23
C PHE A 17 10.08 -14.65 -10.93
N ILE A 18 9.39 -13.70 -10.30
CA ILE A 18 9.83 -13.07 -9.05
C ILE A 18 9.95 -14.12 -7.94
N ARG A 19 8.96 -15.02 -7.82
CA ARG A 19 8.97 -16.13 -6.86
C ARG A 19 10.16 -17.07 -7.08
N SER A 20 10.51 -17.33 -8.34
CA SER A 20 11.69 -18.13 -8.70
C SER A 20 12.99 -17.45 -8.24
N GLU A 21 13.13 -16.16 -8.48
CA GLU A 21 14.29 -15.38 -8.03
C GLU A 21 14.39 -15.29 -6.50
N LEU A 22 13.27 -15.17 -5.80
CA LEU A 22 13.23 -15.24 -4.33
C LEU A 22 13.69 -16.60 -3.82
N SER A 23 13.28 -17.68 -4.48
CA SER A 23 13.66 -19.05 -4.07
C SER A 23 15.16 -19.31 -4.13
N LYS A 24 15.88 -18.61 -5.04
CA LYS A 24 17.35 -18.68 -5.15
C LYS A 24 18.07 -17.93 -4.03
N ARG A 25 17.43 -16.94 -3.41
CA ARG A 25 18.05 -16.02 -2.44
C ARG A 25 17.65 -16.31 -0.99
N MET A 26 16.45 -16.82 -0.78
CA MET A 26 15.93 -17.13 0.55
C MET A 26 16.35 -18.54 0.98
N THR A 27 16.58 -18.74 2.28
CA THR A 27 16.91 -20.05 2.87
C THR A 27 15.68 -20.88 3.26
N ILE A 28 14.48 -20.41 2.92
CA ILE A 28 13.22 -21.10 3.25
C ILE A 28 12.96 -22.26 2.28
N ARG A 29 12.40 -23.35 2.80
CA ARG A 29 12.14 -24.57 2.00
C ARG A 29 11.16 -24.36 0.85
N ARG A 30 10.16 -23.50 1.02
CA ARG A 30 9.16 -23.16 -0.01
C ARG A 30 8.84 -21.68 0.05
N VAL A 31 9.05 -20.98 -1.06
CA VAL A 31 8.56 -19.62 -1.20
C VAL A 31 7.04 -19.65 -1.38
N PRO A 32 6.27 -18.87 -0.60
CA PRO A 32 4.82 -18.80 -0.75
C PRO A 32 4.41 -18.19 -2.09
N GLU A 33 3.10 -18.20 -2.37
CA GLU A 33 2.55 -17.39 -3.46
C GLU A 33 2.71 -15.90 -3.15
N LEU A 34 2.93 -15.10 -4.19
CA LEU A 34 3.11 -13.66 -4.06
C LEU A 34 1.78 -12.97 -4.35
N SER A 35 1.30 -12.18 -3.40
CA SER A 35 0.22 -11.22 -3.60
C SER A 35 0.80 -9.82 -3.76
N PHE A 36 0.38 -9.13 -4.81
CA PHE A 36 0.71 -7.72 -5.02
C PHE A 36 -0.53 -6.89 -4.72
N VAL A 37 -0.36 -5.85 -3.92
CA VAL A 37 -1.43 -4.91 -3.55
C VAL A 37 -0.93 -3.49 -3.73
N ILE A 38 -1.86 -2.58 -3.97
CA ILE A 38 -1.56 -1.16 -3.97
C ILE A 38 -1.46 -0.69 -2.53
N ASP A 39 -0.40 0.05 -2.21
CA ASP A 39 -0.27 0.70 -0.92
C ASP A 39 -1.14 1.96 -0.87
N GLU A 40 -2.14 1.94 0.01
CA GLU A 40 -3.09 3.04 0.24
C GLU A 40 -2.80 3.80 1.54
N THR A 41 -1.72 3.44 2.26
CA THR A 41 -1.40 4.01 3.59
C THR A 41 -1.23 5.52 3.55
N GLU A 42 -0.60 6.07 2.51
CA GLU A 42 -0.43 7.52 2.33
C GLU A 42 -1.77 8.26 2.19
N MET A 43 -2.71 7.69 1.42
CA MET A 43 -4.05 8.29 1.25
C MET A 43 -4.80 8.29 2.58
N ASN A 44 -4.75 7.17 3.30
CA ASN A 44 -5.37 7.06 4.62
C ASN A 44 -4.72 8.00 5.64
N GLY A 45 -3.39 8.17 5.60
CA GLY A 45 -2.68 9.12 6.45
C GLY A 45 -3.17 10.55 6.25
N ARG A 46 -3.26 10.99 4.99
CA ARG A 46 -3.84 12.31 4.66
C ARG A 46 -5.26 12.47 5.18
N HIS A 47 -6.10 11.44 5.04
CA HIS A 47 -7.48 11.48 5.52
C HIS A 47 -7.55 11.64 7.04
N ILE A 48 -6.69 10.94 7.77
CA ILE A 48 -6.56 11.07 9.23
C ILE A 48 -6.12 12.49 9.59
N ASP A 49 -5.11 13.03 8.92
CA ASP A 49 -4.61 14.40 9.15
C ASP A 49 -5.71 15.45 8.91
N GLU A 50 -6.51 15.29 7.85
CA GLU A 50 -7.64 16.16 7.55
C GLU A 50 -8.71 16.13 8.66
N ILE A 51 -9.01 14.94 9.19
CA ILE A 51 -9.95 14.75 10.30
C ILE A 51 -9.43 15.45 11.56
N ILE A 52 -8.16 15.22 11.93
CA ILE A 52 -7.54 15.84 13.11
C ILE A 52 -7.54 17.36 12.99
N ALA A 53 -7.15 17.89 11.82
CA ALA A 53 -7.15 19.32 11.56
C ALA A 53 -8.56 19.92 11.62
N ARG A 54 -9.60 19.18 11.22
CA ARG A 54 -11.00 19.61 11.37
C ARG A 54 -11.40 19.68 12.83
N ILE A 55 -11.10 18.66 13.62
CA ILE A 55 -11.42 18.62 15.06
C ILE A 55 -10.81 19.83 15.78
N HIS A 56 -9.50 20.08 15.59
CA HIS A 56 -8.84 21.23 16.21
C HIS A 56 -9.44 22.59 15.80
N ARG A 57 -9.93 22.72 14.56
CA ARG A 57 -10.61 23.95 14.11
C ARG A 57 -11.99 24.12 14.73
N GLU A 58 -12.71 23.03 14.99
CA GLU A 58 -14.01 23.04 15.65
C GLU A 58 -13.87 23.38 17.13
N GLU A 59 -12.92 22.77 17.85
CA GLU A 59 -12.61 23.08 19.25
C GLU A 59 -12.21 24.55 19.45
N LYS A 60 -11.42 25.11 18.53
CA LYS A 60 -11.02 26.52 18.58
C LYS A 60 -12.21 27.48 18.39
N LYS A 61 -13.19 27.11 17.56
CA LYS A 61 -14.40 27.94 17.36
C LYS A 61 -15.35 27.91 18.55
N GLU A 62 -15.36 26.83 19.32
CA GLU A 62 -16.25 26.68 20.49
C GLU A 62 -15.68 27.36 21.75
N SER A 63 -14.38 27.65 21.74
CA SER A 63 -13.67 28.36 22.82
C SER A 63 -13.52 29.88 22.59
N GLU A 64 -13.97 30.39 21.45
CA GLU A 64 -14.08 31.82 21.09
C GLU A 64 -15.53 32.30 21.23
#